data_AF-A0A7S2YW11-F1
#
_entry.id   AF-A0A7S2YW11-F1
#
_cell.length_a   1.000
_cell.length_b   1.000
_cell.length_c   1.000
_cell.angle_alpha   90.00
_cell.angle_beta   90.00
_cell.angle_gamma   90.00
#
_symmetry.space_group_name_H-M   'P 1'
#
loop_
_entity.id
_entity.type
_entity.pdbx_description
1 polymer ?
#
loop_
_entity_poly.entity_id
_entity_poly.type
_entity_poly.pdbx_seq_one_letter_code
_entity_poly.pdbx_strand_id
1 'polypeptide(L)'
;MSRCLAELSRKYVGTKFVKIISTDCIANYPDQLLPTLILYKDGKVQTTLEGLAKFGGKRVTPESVAFELNSLFPDDPVVTLAGHSGEQSQQEVVKSALNRFIKESENLTLSDEEDGLFD
;
A
#
# COMPACT_ATOMS: atom_id res chain seq x y z
N MET A 1 -4.06 -3.70 -6.24
CA MET A 1 -4.61 -3.41 -4.90
C MET A 1 -4.71 -4.62 -3.97
N SER A 2 -5.46 -5.69 -4.29
CA SER A 2 -5.63 -6.81 -3.33
C SER A 2 -4.31 -7.45 -2.88
N ARG A 3 -3.34 -7.61 -3.79
CA ARG A 3 -1.99 -8.10 -3.45
C ARG A 3 -1.28 -7.17 -2.47
N CYS A 4 -1.33 -5.86 -2.73
CA CYS A 4 -0.73 -4.82 -1.87
C CYS A 4 -1.28 -4.90 -0.45
N LEU A 5 -2.61 -4.94 -0.29
CA LEU A 5 -3.25 -5.02 1.03
C LEU A 5 -2.87 -6.31 1.79
N ALA A 6 -2.72 -7.44 1.09
CA ALA A 6 -2.28 -8.69 1.70
C ALA A 6 -0.80 -8.68 2.13
N GLU A 7 0.04 -7.89 1.46
CA GLU A 7 1.44 -7.66 1.90
C GLU A 7 1.48 -6.74 3.13
N LEU A 8 0.72 -5.65 3.09
CA LEU A 8 0.61 -4.70 4.19
C LEU A 8 0.05 -5.34 5.45
N SER A 9 -0.96 -6.21 5.35
CA SER A 9 -1.56 -6.87 6.50
C SER A 9 -0.59 -7.76 7.27
N ARG A 10 0.44 -8.31 6.60
CA ARG A 10 1.49 -9.09 7.27
C ARG A 10 2.53 -8.19 7.96
N LYS A 11 2.78 -7.01 7.40
CA LYS A 11 3.78 -6.06 7.90
C LYS A 11 3.24 -5.24 9.08
N TYR A 12 1.97 -4.85 9.02
CA TYR A 12 1.36 -3.91 9.95
C TYR A 12 0.25 -4.59 10.75
N VAL A 13 0.65 -5.33 11.78
CA VAL A 13 -0.26 -6.15 12.62
C VAL A 13 -1.22 -5.32 13.48
N GLY A 14 -0.92 -4.03 13.68
CA GLY A 14 -1.81 -3.09 14.39
C GLY A 14 -3.04 -2.66 13.58
N THR A 15 -3.07 -2.98 12.28
CA THR A 15 -4.13 -2.54 11.36
C THR A 15 -4.89 -3.74 10.82
N LYS A 16 -6.22 -3.73 10.95
CA LYS A 16 -7.07 -4.78 10.37
C LYS A 16 -7.39 -4.47 8.91
N PHE A 17 -7.01 -5.38 8.02
CA PHE A 17 -7.35 -5.32 6.59
C PHE A 17 -8.44 -6.34 6.26
N VAL A 18 -9.52 -5.90 5.62
CA VAL A 18 -10.64 -6.72 5.17
C VAL A 18 -11.03 -6.30 3.75
N LYS A 19 -11.59 -7.25 2.99
CA LYS A 19 -12.06 -7.02 1.62
C LYS A 19 -13.40 -7.68 1.40
N ILE A 20 -14.22 -7.08 0.53
CA ILE A 20 -15.50 -7.60 0.05
C ILE A 20 -15.60 -7.32 -1.45
N ILE A 21 -16.31 -8.16 -2.18
CA ILE A 21 -16.61 -7.91 -3.61
C ILE A 21 -17.69 -6.82 -3.67
N SER A 22 -17.49 -5.81 -4.53
CA SER A 22 -18.37 -4.63 -4.60
C SER A 22 -19.83 -5.00 -4.86
N THR A 23 -20.07 -5.91 -5.80
CA THR A 23 -21.41 -6.40 -6.17
C THR A 23 -22.12 -7.18 -5.08
N ASP A 24 -21.36 -7.83 -4.20
CA ASP A 24 -21.91 -8.56 -3.05
C ASP A 24 -22.27 -7.61 -1.90
N CYS A 25 -21.61 -6.44 -1.84
CA CYS A 25 -21.85 -5.40 -0.85
C CYS A 25 -23.00 -4.48 -1.26
N ILE A 26 -22.96 -3.98 -2.51
CA ILE A 26 -23.92 -3.04 -3.09
C ILE A 26 -24.19 -3.45 -4.53
N ALA A 27 -25.45 -3.74 -4.85
CA ALA A 27 -25.87 -4.06 -6.21
C ALA A 27 -25.54 -2.90 -7.18
N ASN A 28 -24.93 -3.23 -8.32
CA ASN A 28 -24.55 -2.26 -9.35
C ASN A 28 -23.62 -1.13 -8.87
N TYR A 29 -22.73 -1.41 -7.91
CA TYR A 29 -21.72 -0.43 -7.50
C TYR A 29 -20.83 -0.03 -8.70
N PRO A 30 -20.57 1.27 -8.95
CA PRO A 30 -19.88 1.70 -10.17
C PRO A 30 -18.41 1.24 -10.23
N ASP A 31 -18.02 0.57 -11.30
CA ASP A 31 -16.65 0.06 -11.51
C ASP A 31 -15.59 1.16 -11.52
N GLN A 32 -15.95 2.37 -11.96
CA GLN A 32 -15.03 3.52 -12.00
C GLN A 32 -14.56 3.96 -10.61
N LEU A 33 -15.34 3.68 -9.57
CA LEU A 33 -14.98 3.99 -8.19
C LEU A 33 -14.12 2.90 -7.54
N LEU A 34 -13.86 1.80 -8.26
CA LEU A 34 -13.09 0.68 -7.75
C LEU A 34 -11.57 0.88 -7.93
N PRO A 35 -10.78 0.41 -6.95
CA PRO A 35 -11.20 -0.07 -5.64
C PRO A 35 -11.67 1.10 -4.76
N THR A 36 -12.64 0.84 -3.90
CA THR A 36 -13.03 1.77 -2.84
C THR A 36 -12.45 1.28 -1.51
N LEU A 37 -11.70 2.14 -0.81
CA LEU A 37 -11.20 1.87 0.53
C LEU A 37 -11.98 2.71 1.53
N ILE A 38 -12.51 2.06 2.55
CA ILE A 38 -13.19 2.73 3.66
C ILE A 38 -12.35 2.52 4.91
N LEU A 39 -11.89 3.61 5.51
CA LEU A 39 -11.07 3.58 6.70
C LEU A 39 -11.93 3.78 7.93
N TYR A 40 -11.83 2.84 8.87
CA TYR A 40 -12.54 2.88 10.14
C TYR A 40 -11.56 3.05 11.29
N LYS A 41 -11.93 3.88 12.26
CA LYS A 41 -11.22 4.06 13.52
C LYS A 41 -12.20 4.46 14.60
N ASP A 42 -12.07 3.88 15.79
CA ASP A 42 -12.94 4.14 16.95
C ASP A 42 -14.44 4.00 16.63
N GLY A 43 -14.77 2.98 15.82
CA GLY A 43 -16.14 2.70 15.39
C GLY A 43 -16.72 3.67 14.36
N LYS A 44 -15.94 4.62 13.85
CA LYS A 44 -16.39 5.65 12.89
C LYS A 44 -15.64 5.55 11.57
N VAL A 45 -16.35 5.88 10.48
CA VAL A 45 -15.73 6.09 9.17
C VAL A 45 -14.92 7.38 9.24
N GLN A 46 -13.63 7.27 8.97
CA GLN A 46 -12.71 8.41 8.93
C GLN A 46 -12.68 9.00 7.53
N THR A 47 -12.56 8.15 6.51
CA THR A 47 -12.50 8.59 5.11
C THR A 47 -12.84 7.45 4.16
N THR A 48 -13.27 7.83 2.96
CA THR A 48 -13.52 6.93 1.82
C THR A 48 -12.66 7.37 0.65
N LEU A 49 -11.89 6.44 0.10
CA LEU A 49 -10.99 6.67 -1.03
C LEU A 49 -11.48 5.86 -2.21
N GLU A 50 -11.80 6.55 -3.31
CA GLU A 50 -12.34 5.93 -4.52
C GLU A 50 -11.29 5.90 -5.62
N GLY A 51 -11.24 4.78 -6.34
CA GLY A 51 -10.35 4.57 -7.46
C GLY A 51 -8.88 4.36 -7.10
N LEU A 52 -8.07 4.10 -8.14
CA LEU A 52 -6.63 3.85 -8.00
C LEU A 52 -5.76 5.10 -8.10
N ALA A 53 -6.31 6.24 -8.54
CA ALA A 53 -5.53 7.41 -8.91
C ALA A 53 -4.63 7.89 -7.77
N LYS A 54 -5.17 7.92 -6.54
CA LYS A 54 -4.44 8.34 -5.33
C LYS A 54 -3.28 7.42 -4.93
N PHE A 55 -3.26 6.19 -5.43
CA PHE A 55 -2.25 5.19 -5.07
C PHE A 55 -1.21 4.94 -6.17
N GLY A 56 -1.14 5.81 -7.19
CA GLY A 56 -0.24 5.63 -8.34
C GLY A 56 -0.88 4.90 -9.54
N GLY A 57 -2.22 4.77 -9.55
CA GLY A 57 -2.96 4.20 -10.68
C GLY A 57 -2.60 2.73 -10.93
N LYS A 58 -2.25 2.41 -12.19
CA LYS A 58 -1.89 1.04 -12.60
C LYS A 58 -0.58 0.54 -11.98
N ARG A 59 0.29 1.44 -11.50
CA ARG A 59 1.59 1.12 -10.89
C ARG A 59 1.54 1.12 -9.36
N VAL A 60 0.37 0.85 -8.78
CA VAL A 60 0.18 0.83 -7.32
C VAL A 60 1.13 -0.17 -6.64
N THR A 61 1.83 0.29 -5.62
CA THR A 61 2.73 -0.54 -4.79
C THR A 61 2.21 -0.61 -3.35
N PRO A 62 2.59 -1.63 -2.57
CA PRO A 62 2.30 -1.65 -1.14
C PRO A 62 2.76 -0.37 -0.43
N GLU A 63 3.93 0.14 -0.79
CA GLU A 63 4.53 1.32 -0.18
C GLU A 63 3.75 2.59 -0.53
N SER A 64 3.26 2.75 -1.78
CA SER A 64 2.41 3.89 -2.16
C SER A 64 1.09 3.90 -1.40
N VAL A 65 0.51 2.72 -1.18
CA VAL A 65 -0.71 2.57 -0.36
C VAL A 65 -0.41 2.92 1.09
N ALA A 66 0.63 2.36 1.70
CA ALA A 66 1.00 2.66 3.09
C ALA A 66 1.28 4.15 3.30
N PHE A 67 1.96 4.79 2.34
CA PHE A 67 2.22 6.22 2.38
C PHE A 67 0.93 7.03 2.38
N GLU A 68 0.04 6.82 1.41
CA GLU A 68 -1.24 7.54 1.33
C GLU A 68 -2.09 7.33 2.59
N LEU A 69 -2.16 6.10 3.12
CA LEU A 69 -2.91 5.81 4.35
C LEU A 69 -2.32 6.54 5.56
N ASN A 70 -1.00 6.63 5.71
CA ASN A 70 -0.37 7.34 6.83
C ASN A 70 -0.46 8.86 6.67
N SER A 71 -0.39 9.39 5.45
CA SER A 71 -0.54 10.83 5.19
C SER A 71 -1.91 11.38 5.60
N LEU A 72 -2.94 10.53 5.66
CA LEU A 72 -4.28 10.91 6.10
C LEU A 72 -4.42 11.04 7.62
N PHE A 73 -3.48 10.48 8.40
CA PHE A 73 -3.49 10.52 9.86
C PHE A 73 -2.10 10.88 10.40
N PRO A 74 -1.68 12.15 10.26
CA PRO A 74 -0.34 12.58 10.69
C PRO A 74 -0.13 12.42 12.20
N ASP A 75 -1.16 12.67 13.01
CA ASP A 75 -1.08 12.60 14.48
C ASP A 75 -1.25 11.17 15.03
N ASP A 76 -1.82 10.26 14.24
CA ASP A 76 -2.05 8.87 14.64
C ASP A 76 -1.97 7.94 13.43
N PRO A 77 -0.74 7.58 13.00
CA PRO A 77 -0.52 6.74 11.83
C PRO A 77 -1.29 5.42 11.90
N VAL A 78 -2.03 5.11 10.84
CA VAL A 78 -2.86 3.90 10.80
C VAL A 78 -2.04 2.65 10.49
N VAL A 79 -0.88 2.80 9.85
CA VAL A 79 -0.03 1.72 9.34
C VAL A 79 1.35 1.86 9.98
N THR A 80 1.48 1.41 11.22
CA THR A 80 2.72 1.46 12.02
C THR A 80 3.33 0.07 12.24
N LEU A 81 4.65 -0.01 12.18
CA LEU A 81 5.34 -1.19 12.74
C LEU A 81 5.21 -1.12 14.26
N ALA A 82 4.95 -2.27 14.89
CA ALA A 82 4.76 -2.34 16.33
C ALA A 82 5.89 -1.61 17.08
N GLY A 83 5.52 -0.63 17.92
CA GLY A 83 6.46 0.11 18.76
C GLY A 83 7.03 1.42 18.20
N HIS A 84 6.62 1.88 17.00
CA HIS A 84 7.12 3.12 16.40
C HIS A 84 6.09 4.27 16.47
N SER A 85 6.56 5.49 16.73
CA SER A 85 5.75 6.72 16.69
C SER A 85 5.41 7.16 15.25
N GLY A 86 4.49 8.12 15.11
CA GLY A 86 4.06 8.76 13.84
C GLY A 86 5.17 9.02 12.84
N GLU A 87 6.17 9.79 13.26
CA GLU A 87 7.29 10.21 12.43
C GLU A 87 8.19 9.05 12.02
N GLN A 88 8.43 8.11 12.94
CA GLN A 88 9.25 6.92 12.67
C GLN A 88 8.60 6.01 11.64
N SER A 89 7.26 5.85 11.71
CA SER A 89 6.51 5.03 10.77
C SER A 89 6.55 5.59 9.34
N GLN A 90 6.44 6.91 9.17
CA GLN A 90 6.59 7.54 7.84
C GLN A 90 8.00 7.36 7.28
N GLN A 91 9.03 7.59 8.11
CA GLN A 91 10.42 7.37 7.69
C GLN A 91 10.68 5.93 7.28
N GLU A 92 10.11 4.94 7.98
CA GLU A 92 10.24 3.54 7.60
C GLU A 92 9.54 3.19 6.30
N VAL A 93 8.36 3.76 6.02
CA VAL A 93 7.70 3.59 4.72
C VAL A 93 8.61 4.11 3.61
N VAL A 94 9.15 5.32 3.77
CA VAL A 94 10.08 5.93 2.79
C VAL A 94 11.37 5.12 2.65
N LYS A 95 12.01 4.70 3.76
CA LYS A 95 13.20 3.83 3.74
C LYS A 95 12.91 2.50 3.06
N SER A 96 11.74 1.90 3.30
CA SER A 96 11.36 0.64 2.66
C SER A 96 11.12 0.80 1.15
N ALA A 97 10.57 1.94 0.72
CA ALA A 97 10.43 2.27 -0.70
C ALA A 97 11.79 2.49 -1.37
N LEU A 98 12.71 3.21 -0.72
CA LEU A 98 14.07 3.43 -1.21
C LEU A 98 14.85 2.11 -1.33
N ASN A 99 14.85 1.29 -0.28
CA ASN A 99 15.52 -0.01 -0.29
C ASN A 99 14.95 -0.94 -1.38
N ARG A 100 13.64 -0.88 -1.62
CA ARG A 100 13.02 -1.64 -2.71
C ARG A 100 13.48 -1.15 -4.09
N PHE A 101 13.57 0.16 -4.29
CA PHE A 101 14.04 0.74 -5.55
C PHE A 101 15.49 0.38 -5.83
N ILE A 102 16.36 0.45 -4.81
CA ILE A 102 17.77 0.04 -4.92
C ILE A 102 17.87 -1.44 -5.30
N LYS A 103 17.14 -2.31 -4.60
CA LYS A 103 17.11 -3.74 -4.90
C LYS A 103 16.59 -4.03 -6.31
N GLU A 104 15.59 -3.30 -6.77
CA GLU A 104 15.06 -3.42 -8.12
C GLU A 104 16.10 -2.99 -9.17
N SER A 105 16.83 -1.90 -8.92
CA SER A 105 17.94 -1.47 -9.79
C SER A 105 19.11 -2.46 -9.84
N GLU A 106 19.49 -3.07 -8.71
CA GLU A 106 20.53 -4.11 -8.66
C GLU A 106 20.11 -5.38 -9.40
N ASN A 107 18.83 -5.76 -9.30
CA ASN A 107 18.30 -6.94 -9.97
C ASN A 107 18.21 -6.77 -11.51
N LEU A 108 18.00 -5.53 -11.98
CA LEU A 108 18.09 -5.17 -13.39
C LEU A 108 19.55 -5.25 -13.91
N THR A 109 20.53 -4.81 -13.13
CA THR A 109 21.94 -4.90 -13.54
C THR A 109 22.46 -6.34 -13.58
N LEU A 110 21.94 -7.22 -12.73
CA LEU A 110 22.32 -8.64 -12.70
C LEU A 110 21.76 -9.45 -13.89
N SER A 111 20.60 -9.07 -14.43
CA SER A 111 20.04 -9.76 -15.60
C SER A 111 20.77 -9.43 -16.90
N ASP A 112 21.35 -8.24 -17.01
CA ASP A 112 22.07 -7.82 -18.23
C ASP A 112 23.47 -8.46 -18.34
N GLU A 113 24.03 -8.96 -17.24
CA GLU A 113 25.35 -9.62 -17.22
C GLU A 113 25.30 -11.13 -17.52
N GLU A 114 24.16 -11.81 -17.34
CA GLU A 114 24.03 -13.26 -17.66
C GLU A 114 23.73 -13.54 -19.14
N ASP A 115 23.12 -12.61 -19.88
CA ASP A 115 22.81 -12.79 -21.31
C ASP A 115 24.03 -12.56 -22.25
N GLY A 116 25.18 -12.17 -21.70
CA GLY A 116 26.42 -11.89 -22.45
C GLY A 116 27.48 -13.00 -22.44
N LEU A 117 27.22 -14.16 -21.82
CA LEU A 117 28.22 -15.22 -21.62
C LEU A 117 27.89 -16.52 -22.37
N PHE A 118 27.45 -16.42 -23.62
CA PHE A 118 27.51 -17.51 -24.60
C PHE A 118 27.55 -16.91 -26.02
N ASP A 119 28.76 -16.70 -26.54
CA ASP A 119 29.06 -16.64 -27.99
C ASP A 119 30.30 -17.50 -28.26
#